data_AF-A0A2D3WLX2-F1
#
_entry.id   AF-A0A2D3WLX2-F1
#
_cell.length_a   1.000
_cell.length_b   1.000
_cell.length_c   1.000
_cell.angle_alpha   90.00
_cell.angle_beta   90.00
_cell.angle_gamma   90.00
#
_symmetry.space_group_name_H-M   'P 1'
#
loop_
_entity.id
_entity.type
_entity.pdbx_description
1 polymer ?
#
loop_
_entity_poly.entity_id
_entity_poly.type
_entity_poly.pdbx_seq_one_letter_code
_entity_poly.pdbx_strand_id
1 'polypeptide(L)'
;MTWNKTLHADNWRLLVESAKVRTKDGNILLSAEDKRHKNILNMIRTLKPLTFTVTPTNSADGEGFSFSALEVIDDKTTRISPLFKAMFVMPMDVLKKNMG
;
A
#
# COMPACT_ATOMS: atom_id res chain seq x y z
N MET A 1 -9.80 6.86 11.15
CA MET A 1 -9.46 6.54 9.75
C MET A 1 -10.44 5.51 9.24
N THR A 2 -10.94 5.69 8.02
CA THR A 2 -11.79 4.72 7.31
C THR A 2 -11.15 4.36 5.97
N TRP A 3 -11.61 3.30 5.33
CA TRP A 3 -11.16 2.89 3.99
C TRP A 3 -12.31 2.30 3.18
N ASN A 4 -12.17 2.31 1.85
CA ASN A 4 -13.29 2.09 0.92
C ASN A 4 -13.50 0.63 0.44
N LYS A 5 -12.72 -0.34 0.93
CA LYS A 5 -12.77 -1.75 0.50
C LYS A 5 -12.57 -2.72 1.67
N THR A 6 -13.18 -3.90 1.62
CA THR A 6 -12.84 -4.97 2.55
C THR A 6 -11.37 -5.39 2.38
N LEU A 7 -10.61 -5.39 3.47
CA LEU A 7 -9.21 -5.80 3.49
C LEU A 7 -9.06 -7.19 4.11
N HIS A 8 -8.96 -8.20 3.25
CA HIS A 8 -8.59 -9.54 3.67
C HIS A 8 -7.13 -9.59 4.10
N ALA A 9 -6.83 -10.39 5.14
CA ALA A 9 -5.50 -10.47 5.75
C ALA A 9 -4.39 -10.80 4.74
N ASP A 10 -4.66 -11.70 3.78
CA ASP A 10 -3.70 -12.09 2.74
C ASP A 10 -3.35 -10.92 1.81
N ASN A 11 -4.36 -10.15 1.38
CA ASN A 11 -4.15 -8.96 0.55
C ASN A 11 -3.37 -7.88 1.32
N TRP A 12 -3.68 -7.69 2.61
CA TRP A 12 -2.94 -6.76 3.47
C TRP A 12 -1.47 -7.18 3.60
N ARG A 13 -1.22 -8.46 3.89
CA ARG A 13 0.12 -9.03 4.02
C ARG A 13 0.93 -8.84 2.73
N LEU A 14 0.36 -9.18 1.58
CA LEU A 14 1.02 -8.99 0.28
C LEU A 14 1.30 -7.51 -0.04
N LEU A 15 0.38 -6.61 0.31
CA LEU A 15 0.54 -5.16 0.10
C LEU A 15 1.71 -4.61 0.93
N VAL A 16 1.76 -4.97 2.22
CA VAL A 16 2.83 -4.58 3.14
C VAL A 16 4.19 -5.17 2.72
N GLU A 17 4.23 -6.42 2.27
CA GLU A 17 5.46 -7.02 1.73
C GLU A 17 5.93 -6.31 0.45
N SER A 18 5.00 -5.97 -0.45
CA SER A 18 5.28 -5.23 -1.68
C SER A 18 5.83 -3.82 -1.42
N ALA A 19 5.51 -3.21 -0.28
CA ALA A 19 6.06 -1.91 0.10
C ALA A 19 7.58 -1.90 0.33
N LYS A 20 8.16 -3.08 0.59
CA LYS A 20 9.60 -3.28 0.79
C LYS A 20 10.38 -3.45 -0.51
N VAL A 21 9.71 -3.49 -1.67
CA VAL A 21 10.35 -3.61 -2.98
C VAL A 21 11.31 -2.43 -3.20
N ARG A 22 12.55 -2.76 -3.61
CA ARG A 22 13.66 -1.82 -3.85
C ARG A 22 14.09 -1.81 -5.32
N THR A 23 13.15 -1.94 -6.25
CA THR A 23 13.43 -1.75 -7.68
C THR A 23 13.72 -0.27 -7.96
N LYS A 24 14.53 0.01 -8.98
CA LYS A 24 14.93 1.38 -9.36
C LYS A 24 13.72 2.28 -9.65
N ASP A 25 12.68 1.69 -10.23
CA ASP A 25 11.42 2.37 -10.60
C ASP A 25 10.32 2.20 -9.55
N GLY A 26 10.56 1.48 -8.45
CA GLY A 26 9.56 1.18 -7.42
C GLY A 26 8.38 0.33 -7.89
N ASN A 27 8.44 -0.24 -9.10
CA ASN A 27 7.36 -1.06 -9.64
C ASN A 27 7.23 -2.37 -8.84
N ILE A 28 6.01 -2.65 -8.37
CA ILE A 28 5.71 -3.88 -7.65
C ILE A 28 5.21 -4.98 -8.58
N LEU A 29 4.73 -4.64 -9.79
CA LEU A 29 4.28 -5.65 -10.75
C LEU A 29 5.51 -6.39 -11.30
N LEU A 30 5.56 -7.70 -11.05
CA LEU A 30 6.66 -8.57 -11.46
C LEU A 30 6.56 -8.91 -12.95
N SER A 31 7.63 -9.41 -13.56
CA SER A 31 7.58 -9.91 -14.94
C SER A 31 6.63 -11.11 -15.05
N ALA A 32 6.10 -11.38 -16.25
CA ALA A 32 5.12 -12.45 -16.46
C ALA A 32 5.68 -13.86 -16.18
N GLU A 33 7.00 -14.01 -16.25
CA GLU A 33 7.75 -15.23 -16.00
C GLU A 33 7.97 -15.49 -14.50
N ASP A 34 7.80 -14.48 -13.63
CA ASP A 34 7.89 -14.66 -12.18
C ASP A 34 6.68 -15.45 -11.68
N LYS A 35 6.92 -16.56 -10.98
CA LYS A 35 5.86 -17.42 -10.40
C LYS A 35 4.87 -16.67 -9.50
N ARG A 36 5.25 -15.51 -8.95
CA ARG A 36 4.41 -14.67 -8.08
C ARG A 36 3.62 -13.61 -8.84
N HIS A 37 3.87 -13.43 -10.14
CA HIS A 37 3.24 -12.40 -10.97
C HIS A 37 1.72 -12.39 -10.81
N LYS A 38 1.09 -13.56 -10.96
CA LYS A 38 -0.37 -13.70 -10.89
C LYS A 38 -0.94 -13.26 -9.53
N ASN A 39 -0.22 -13.58 -8.44
CA ASN A 39 -0.64 -13.19 -7.08
C ASN A 39 -0.55 -11.68 -6.87
N ILE A 40 0.56 -11.06 -7.30
CA ILE A 40 0.72 -9.61 -7.21
C ILE A 40 -0.28 -8.87 -8.10
N LEU A 41 -0.49 -9.33 -9.33
CA LEU A 41 -1.46 -8.76 -10.26
C LEU A 41 -2.89 -8.83 -9.70
N ASN A 42 -3.28 -9.96 -9.12
CA ASN A 42 -4.58 -10.12 -8.49
C ASN A 42 -4.75 -9.22 -7.26
N MET A 43 -3.71 -9.09 -6.44
CA MET A 43 -3.69 -8.15 -5.31
C MET A 43 -3.90 -6.70 -5.82
N ILE A 44 -3.14 -6.27 -6.84
CA ILE A 44 -3.29 -4.93 -7.43
C ILE A 44 -4.72 -4.71 -7.92
N ARG A 45 -5.28 -5.66 -8.68
CA ARG A 45 -6.65 -5.57 -9.21
C ARG A 45 -7.71 -5.50 -8.11
N THR A 46 -7.55 -6.32 -7.07
CA THR A 46 -8.49 -6.35 -5.94
C THR A 46 -8.46 -5.03 -5.18
N LEU A 47 -7.26 -4.51 -4.96
CA LEU A 47 -7.05 -3.34 -4.13
C LEU A 47 -7.27 -2.04 -4.92
N LYS A 48 -7.05 -1.95 -6.24
CA LYS A 48 -7.29 -0.70 -6.98
C LYS A 48 -8.80 -0.34 -7.06
N PRO A 49 -9.22 0.90 -6.73
CA PRO A 49 -8.55 1.86 -5.86
C PRO A 49 -8.86 1.59 -4.37
N LEU A 50 -7.81 1.47 -3.55
CA LEU A 50 -7.90 1.32 -2.10
C LEU A 50 -7.49 2.66 -1.54
N THR A 51 -8.45 3.38 -0.98
CA THR A 51 -8.26 4.72 -0.46
C THR A 51 -8.56 4.72 1.04
N PHE A 52 -7.65 5.33 1.78
CA PHE A 52 -7.79 5.63 3.20
C PHE A 52 -8.21 7.08 3.35
N THR A 53 -9.17 7.33 4.23
CA THR A 53 -9.61 8.68 4.61
C THR A 53 -9.32 8.89 6.09
N VAL A 54 -8.57 9.94 6.37
CA VAL A 54 -8.25 10.40 7.72
C VAL A 54 -9.10 11.63 7.97
N THR A 55 -10.03 11.51 8.91
CA THR A 55 -10.87 12.61 9.39
C THR A 55 -10.49 12.90 10.83
N PRO A 56 -10.14 14.14 11.18
CA PRO A 56 -9.90 14.54 12.56
C PRO A 56 -11.17 14.34 13.39
N THR A 57 -11.01 13.96 14.66
CA THR A 57 -12.15 13.84 15.59
C THR A 57 -12.77 15.20 15.88
N ASN A 58 -11.94 16.24 15.95
CA ASN A 58 -12.37 17.63 16.11
C ASN A 58 -12.21 18.35 14.76
N SER A 59 -13.30 18.91 14.23
CA SER A 59 -13.29 19.62 12.94
C SER A 59 -12.44 20.90 12.96
N ALA A 60 -12.12 21.44 14.13
CA ALA A 60 -11.18 22.57 14.25
C ALA A 60 -9.73 22.21 13.91
N ASP A 61 -9.37 20.91 13.95
CA ASP A 61 -8.02 20.42 13.64
C ASP A 61 -7.75 20.28 12.13
N GLY A 62 -8.73 20.69 11.30
CA GLY A 62 -8.65 20.70 9.85
C GLY A 62 -9.61 19.72 9.17
N GLU A 63 -9.59 19.73 7.83
CA GLU A 63 -10.51 18.95 7.00
C GLU A 63 -10.14 17.45 6.90
N GLY A 64 -8.92 17.10 7.29
CA GLY A 64 -8.35 15.77 7.07
C GLY A 64 -7.80 15.60 5.66
N PHE A 65 -7.58 14.34 5.26
CA PHE A 65 -7.04 14.01 3.95
C PHE A 65 -7.35 12.57 3.55
N SER A 66 -7.24 12.27 2.27
CA SER A 66 -7.32 10.91 1.74
C SER A 66 -6.09 10.55 0.93
N PHE A 67 -5.71 9.28 0.95
CA PHE A 67 -4.60 8.77 0.15
C PHE A 67 -4.88 7.35 -0.32
N SER A 68 -4.38 7.02 -1.52
CA SER A 68 -4.46 5.65 -2.05
C SER A 68 -3.31 4.79 -1.56
N ALA A 69 -3.53 3.48 -1.46
CA ALA A 69 -2.48 2.51 -1.16
C ALA A 69 -1.53 2.25 -2.35
N LEU A 70 -2.09 2.32 -3.56
CA LEU A 70 -1.43 2.00 -4.82
C LEU A 70 -1.46 3.22 -5.74
N GLU A 71 -0.35 3.48 -6.41
CA GLU A 71 -0.23 4.41 -7.52
C GLU A 71 -0.11 3.60 -8.80
N VAL A 72 -1.19 3.55 -9.60
CA VAL A 72 -1.18 2.86 -10.89
C VAL A 72 -0.87 3.87 -11.98
N ILE A 73 0.36 3.81 -12.48
CA ILE A 73 0.92 4.76 -13.45
C ILE A 73 0.49 4.36 -14.86
N ASP A 74 0.63 3.07 -15.18
CA ASP A 74 0.22 2.46 -16.44
C ASP A 74 -0.09 0.97 -16.23
N ASP A 75 -0.41 0.25 -17.31
CA ASP A 75 -0.78 -1.17 -17.26
C ASP A 75 0.32 -2.10 -16.77
N LYS A 76 1.57 -1.67 -16.82
CA LYS A 76 2.76 -2.43 -16.42
C LYS A 76 3.42 -1.88 -15.16
N THR A 77 3.06 -0.68 -14.75
CA THR A 77 3.73 0.05 -13.66
C THR A 77 2.74 0.40 -12.56
N THR A 78 2.91 -0.26 -11.40
CA THR A 78 2.19 0.06 -10.17
C THR A 78 3.18 0.20 -9.02
N ARG A 79 3.00 1.23 -8.20
CA ARG A 79 3.83 1.47 -7.01
C ARG A 79 2.98 1.44 -5.75
N ILE A 80 3.60 1.18 -4.60
CA ILE A 80 3.00 1.50 -3.30
C ILE A 80 3.14 3.00 -3.07
N SER A 81 2.04 3.64 -2.72
CA SER A 81 2.00 5.07 -2.38
C SER A 81 2.98 5.41 -1.25
N PRO A 82 3.76 6.50 -1.37
CA PRO A 82 4.62 6.98 -0.30
C PRO A 82 3.86 7.23 1.02
N LEU A 83 2.65 7.79 0.96
CA LEU A 83 1.83 8.02 2.14
C LEU A 83 1.42 6.70 2.81
N PHE A 84 1.08 5.68 2.02
CA PHE A 84 0.81 4.35 2.57
C PHE A 84 2.04 3.78 3.30
N LYS A 85 3.23 3.89 2.69
CA LYS A 85 4.48 3.43 3.32
C LYS A 85 4.74 4.16 4.64
N ALA A 86 4.59 5.48 4.64
CA ALA A 86 4.80 6.31 5.83
C ALA A 86 3.83 5.96 6.97
N MET A 87 2.55 5.76 6.65
CA MET A 87 1.51 5.52 7.66
C MET A 87 1.54 4.11 8.25
N PHE A 88 1.89 3.09 7.46
CA PHE A 88 1.76 1.70 7.91
C PHE A 88 3.06 0.92 7.96
N VAL A 89 4.03 1.22 7.10
CA VAL A 89 5.23 0.39 6.93
C VAL A 89 6.39 0.87 7.79
N MET A 90 6.68 2.17 7.72
CA MET A 90 7.76 2.77 8.51
C MET A 90 7.60 2.55 10.03
N PRO A 91 6.40 2.68 10.64
CA PRO A 91 6.23 2.40 12.07
C PRO A 91 6.57 0.95 12.44
N MET A 92 6.19 -0.02 11.59
CA MET A 92 6.53 -1.43 11.82
C MET A 92 8.04 -1.69 11.73
N ASP A 93 8.73 -1.01 10.82
CA ASP A 93 10.19 -1.14 10.68
C ASP A 93 10.93 -0.54 11.89
N VAL A 94 10.45 0.59 12.43
CA VAL A 94 10.99 1.19 13.67
C VAL A 94 10.81 0.25 14.86
N LEU A 95 9.60 -0.29 15.05
CA LEU A 95 9.32 -1.22 16.14
C LEU A 95 10.22 -2.46 16.05
N LYS A 96 10.40 -3.03 14.86
CA LYS A 96 11.28 -4.20 14.67
C LYS A 96 12.73 -3.92 15.00
N LYS A 97 13.23 -2.72 14.66
CA LYS A 97 14.61 -2.34 14.94
C LYS A 97 14.88 -2.14 16.44
N ASN A 98 13.86 -1.72 17.20
CA ASN A 98 13.99 -1.41 18.62
C ASN A 98 13.62 -2.58 19.55
N MET A 99 13.07 -3.67 19.01
CA MET A 99 12.73 -4.90 19.75
C MET A 99 13.73 -6.06 19.49
N GLY A 100 14.83 -5.78 18.77
CA GLY A 100 15.88 -6.75 18.43
C GLY A 100 17.23 -6.37 19.00
#